data_AF-A0A0J0YC56-F1
#
_entry.id   AF-A0A0J0YC56-F1
#
_cell.length_a   1.000
_cell.length_b   1.000
_cell.length_c   1.000
_cell.angle_alpha   90.00
_cell.angle_beta   90.00
_cell.angle_gamma   90.00
#
_symmetry.space_group_name_H-M   'P 1'
#
loop_
_entity.id
_entity.type
_entity.pdbx_description
1 polymer ?
#
loop_
_entity_poly.entity_id
_entity_poly.type
_entity_poly.pdbx_seq_one_letter_code
_entity_poly.pdbx_strand_id
1 'polypeptide(L)'
;MLKKITIFFFFIIQLNAQDGNQNVVSSELNTSGTSYLVKDYPQGVYPTFDDLLQKKGINMGDAIERRPIVGYQKNSLAKDVVADQVYFYFKRDSVRVSNYAAISYNGSLYIQQRLIKKLASKKDKNQEGNDLNSYHRVISDGKFWYFEGPYANMWSKAFAYGTGGAVGMVVGSNLNKLKGIVFNVEKKEFNFIRDCEGLNLLIEEYKGTKIECSDKEVGILVVRENIDKIIK
;
A
#
# COMPACT_ATOMS: atom_id res chain seq x y z
N MET A 1 24.02 -48.97 36.28
CA MET A 1 23.72 -47.94 35.26
C MET A 1 22.46 -48.34 34.52
N LEU A 2 21.30 -47.81 34.93
CA LEU A 2 19.99 -48.15 34.38
C LEU A 2 19.60 -47.12 33.30
N LYS A 3 19.33 -47.60 32.08
CA LYS A 3 18.76 -46.81 30.97
C LYS A 3 17.32 -46.42 31.31
N LYS A 4 17.02 -45.13 31.40
CA LYS A 4 15.64 -44.62 31.41
C LYS A 4 15.17 -44.42 29.97
N ILE A 5 14.22 -45.23 29.54
CA ILE A 5 13.47 -45.06 28.29
C ILE A 5 12.37 -44.02 28.59
N THR A 6 12.37 -42.91 27.85
CA THR A 6 11.32 -41.90 27.93
C THR A 6 10.33 -42.18 26.80
N ILE A 7 9.12 -42.63 27.15
CA ILE A 7 8.03 -42.87 26.20
C ILE A 7 7.28 -41.54 25.99
N PHE A 8 7.26 -41.08 24.74
CA PHE A 8 6.49 -39.92 24.30
C PHE A 8 5.01 -40.31 24.17
N PHE A 9 4.13 -39.70 24.96
CA PHE A 9 2.68 -39.82 24.76
C PHE A 9 2.24 -38.87 23.64
N PHE A 10 1.83 -39.45 22.51
CA PHE A 10 1.07 -38.75 21.48
C PHE A 10 -0.38 -38.61 21.94
N PHE A 11 -0.83 -37.39 22.24
CA PHE A 11 -2.24 -37.08 22.39
C PHE A 11 -2.84 -36.84 21.00
N ILE A 12 -3.59 -37.82 20.49
CA ILE A 12 -4.46 -37.65 19.31
C ILE A 12 -5.76 -37.03 19.82
N ILE A 13 -5.97 -35.74 19.56
CA ILE A 13 -7.27 -35.10 19.74
C ILE A 13 -8.09 -35.41 18.49
N GLN A 14 -9.13 -36.23 18.64
CA GLN A 14 -10.16 -36.40 17.62
C GLN A 14 -11.04 -35.16 17.63
N LEU A 15 -11.01 -34.38 16.54
CA LEU A 15 -11.98 -33.33 16.28
C LEU A 15 -13.22 -33.95 15.64
N ASN A 16 -14.30 -33.99 16.41
CA ASN A 16 -15.64 -34.24 15.90
C ASN A 16 -16.06 -33.07 15.00
N ALA A 17 -16.34 -33.35 13.73
CA ALA A 17 -16.99 -32.42 12.83
C ALA A 17 -18.45 -32.26 13.27
N GLN A 18 -18.81 -31.07 13.75
CA GLN A 18 -20.21 -30.66 13.84
C GLN A 18 -20.51 -29.78 12.63
N ASP A 19 -21.44 -30.26 11.80
CA ASP A 19 -22.13 -29.49 10.77
C ASP A 19 -22.88 -28.32 11.44
N GLY A 20 -22.21 -27.18 11.47
CA GLY A 20 -22.80 -25.89 11.82
C GLY A 20 -23.20 -25.18 10.54
N ASN A 21 -24.49 -25.25 10.22
CA ASN A 21 -25.15 -24.50 9.16
C ASN A 21 -24.94 -22.99 9.39
N GLN A 22 -23.88 -22.41 8.81
CA GLN A 22 -23.67 -20.98 8.79
C GLN A 22 -24.51 -20.41 7.66
N ASN A 23 -25.59 -19.73 8.04
CA ASN A 23 -26.24 -18.73 7.21
C ASN A 23 -25.16 -17.74 6.73
N VAL A 24 -24.68 -17.96 5.51
CA VAL A 24 -23.90 -16.98 4.77
C VAL A 24 -24.87 -15.84 4.47
N VAL A 25 -24.92 -14.87 5.37
CA VAL A 25 -25.35 -13.52 5.02
C VAL A 25 -24.26 -12.98 4.11
N SER A 26 -24.37 -13.31 2.82
CA SER A 26 -23.76 -12.53 1.77
C SER A 26 -24.39 -11.16 1.85
N SER A 27 -23.72 -10.24 2.56
CA SER A 27 -23.98 -8.83 2.38
C SER A 27 -23.54 -8.48 0.96
N GLU A 28 -24.47 -8.62 0.02
CA GLU A 28 -24.37 -7.92 -1.26
C GLU A 28 -24.23 -6.44 -0.93
N LEU A 29 -22.99 -5.95 -1.01
CA LEU A 29 -22.72 -4.53 -0.94
C LEU A 29 -23.30 -3.94 -2.22
N ASN A 30 -24.40 -3.21 -2.11
CA ASN A 30 -24.96 -2.42 -3.20
C ASN A 30 -23.89 -1.43 -3.70
N THR A 31 -23.13 -1.80 -4.72
CA THR A 31 -22.11 -1.00 -5.39
C THR A 31 -22.75 -0.04 -6.38
N SER A 32 -23.51 0.90 -5.83
CA SER A 32 -23.99 2.09 -6.54
C SER A 32 -23.81 3.29 -5.62
N GLY A 33 -22.64 3.95 -5.71
CA GLY A 33 -22.46 5.33 -5.21
C GLY A 33 -21.44 5.57 -4.10
N THR A 34 -20.69 4.58 -3.63
CA THR A 34 -19.69 4.82 -2.57
C THR A 34 -18.45 5.49 -3.13
N SER A 35 -18.23 6.75 -2.76
CA SER A 35 -16.99 7.51 -3.03
C SER A 35 -16.08 7.50 -1.80
N TYR A 36 -14.78 7.40 -2.04
CA TYR A 36 -13.72 7.31 -1.04
C TYR A 36 -12.90 8.60 -1.06
N LEU A 37 -13.53 9.69 -0.64
CA LEU A 37 -12.91 11.01 -0.65
C LEU A 37 -12.00 11.18 0.57
N VAL A 38 -10.77 11.66 0.35
CA VAL A 38 -9.77 11.97 1.37
C VAL A 38 -10.31 12.91 2.43
N LYS A 39 -11.15 13.88 2.04
CA LYS A 39 -11.80 14.82 2.96
C LYS A 39 -12.66 14.13 4.03
N ASP A 40 -13.10 12.90 3.78
CA ASP A 40 -13.91 12.14 4.73
C ASP A 40 -13.08 11.42 5.79
N TYR A 41 -11.75 11.52 5.76
CA TYR A 41 -10.84 10.87 6.70
C TYR A 41 -10.33 11.89 7.72
N PRO A 42 -10.86 11.88 8.96
CA PRO A 42 -10.45 12.82 9.99
C PRO A 42 -8.94 12.79 10.24
N GLN A 43 -8.38 13.94 10.60
CA GLN A 43 -6.98 14.10 10.98
C GLN A 43 -6.61 13.08 12.08
N GLY A 44 -5.52 12.36 11.88
CA GLY A 44 -5.06 11.36 12.84
C GLY A 44 -4.37 10.18 12.20
N VAL A 45 -4.17 9.14 13.00
CA VAL A 45 -3.54 7.88 12.59
C VAL A 45 -4.56 6.75 12.62
N TYR A 46 -4.43 5.81 11.69
CA TYR A 46 -5.31 4.66 11.54
C TYR A 46 -4.50 3.40 11.86
N PRO A 47 -4.69 2.76 13.03
CA PRO A 47 -3.89 1.61 13.45
C PRO A 47 -3.96 0.46 12.45
N THR A 48 -5.17 0.10 12.03
CA THR A 48 -5.40 -0.99 11.09
C THR A 48 -6.07 -0.50 9.82
N PHE A 49 -6.12 -1.39 8.83
CA PHE A 49 -6.87 -1.16 7.62
C PHE A 49 -8.39 -1.13 7.86
N ASP A 50 -8.89 -1.92 8.81
CA ASP A 50 -10.32 -1.88 9.16
C ASP A 50 -10.69 -0.55 9.84
N ASP A 51 -9.80 0.00 10.68
CA ASP A 51 -9.96 1.35 11.24
C ASP A 51 -10.02 2.40 10.13
N LEU A 52 -9.16 2.26 9.11
CA LEU A 52 -9.17 3.13 7.94
C LEU A 52 -10.51 3.03 7.19
N LEU A 53 -10.98 1.83 6.86
CA LEU A 53 -12.27 1.65 6.17
C LEU A 53 -13.45 2.20 6.98
N GLN A 54 -13.40 2.08 8.31
CA GLN A 54 -14.43 2.61 9.22
C GLN A 54 -14.25 4.10 9.53
N LYS A 55 -13.20 4.75 9.00
CA LYS A 55 -12.85 6.16 9.26
C LYS A 55 -12.65 6.45 10.78
N LYS A 56 -12.18 5.44 11.53
CA LYS A 56 -11.92 5.51 12.97
C LYS A 56 -10.45 5.80 13.27
N GLY A 57 -10.06 7.06 13.07
CA GLY A 57 -8.72 7.53 13.37
C GLY A 57 -8.52 7.89 14.86
N ILE A 58 -7.28 7.78 15.34
CA ILE A 58 -6.86 8.36 16.62
C ILE A 58 -6.27 9.74 16.32
N ASN A 59 -6.89 10.80 16.86
CA ASN A 59 -6.36 12.14 16.71
C ASN A 59 -5.06 12.29 17.51
N MET A 60 -3.97 12.58 16.82
CA MET A 60 -2.64 12.78 17.40
C MET A 60 -2.29 14.26 17.62
N GLY A 61 -3.20 15.19 17.29
CA GLY A 61 -2.92 16.62 17.30
C GLY A 61 -1.65 16.94 16.51
N ASP A 62 -0.74 17.70 17.13
CA ASP A 62 0.57 18.03 16.56
C ASP A 62 1.70 17.07 16.99
N ALA A 63 1.39 15.87 17.52
CA ALA A 63 2.41 14.94 18.05
C ALA A 63 3.29 14.29 16.99
N ILE A 64 2.92 14.37 15.72
CA ILE A 64 3.66 13.79 14.59
C ILE A 64 4.08 14.85 13.57
N GLU A 65 5.14 14.52 12.83
CA GLU A 65 5.66 15.34 11.75
C GLU A 65 6.12 14.49 10.56
N ARG A 66 6.14 15.10 9.37
CA ARG A 66 6.65 14.49 8.13
C ARG A 66 8.12 14.82 7.95
N ARG A 67 8.89 13.86 7.45
CA ARG A 67 10.30 14.05 7.04
C ARG A 67 10.52 13.42 5.66
N PRO A 68 11.44 13.95 4.83
CA PRO A 68 11.73 13.39 3.52
C PRO A 68 12.36 11.98 3.64
N ILE A 69 12.24 11.20 2.57
CA ILE A 69 12.87 9.86 2.48
C ILE A 69 14.34 9.98 2.05
N VAL A 70 14.67 10.98 1.24
CA VAL A 70 15.99 11.18 0.64
C VAL A 70 16.69 12.39 1.26
N GLY A 71 17.97 12.22 1.58
CA GLY A 71 18.86 13.27 2.04
C GLY A 71 19.13 13.27 3.55
N TYR A 72 20.28 13.85 3.94
CA TYR A 72 20.66 14.07 5.34
C TYR A 72 19.76 15.09 6.07
N GLN A 73 18.75 15.64 5.39
CA GLN A 73 17.78 16.55 5.97
C GLN A 73 16.82 15.75 6.86
N LYS A 74 17.25 15.58 8.11
CA LYS A 74 16.42 15.10 9.23
C LYS A 74 15.33 16.10 9.63
N ASN A 75 15.19 17.21 8.92
CA ASN A 75 14.30 18.30 9.30
C ASN A 75 12.86 17.95 8.93
N SER A 76 11.95 18.47 9.75
CA SER A 76 10.52 18.40 9.49
C SER A 76 10.18 19.12 8.18
N LEU A 77 9.31 18.51 7.37
CA LEU A 77 8.73 19.17 6.20
C LEU A 77 7.65 20.14 6.68
N ALA A 78 7.70 21.37 6.18
CA ALA A 78 6.63 22.34 6.42
C ALA A 78 5.27 21.80 5.96
N LYS A 79 4.18 22.27 6.58
CA LYS A 79 2.82 21.71 6.39
C LYS A 79 2.29 21.89 4.95
N ASP A 80 2.72 22.96 4.28
CA ASP A 80 2.38 23.35 2.91
C ASP A 80 3.20 22.63 1.82
N VAL A 81 4.33 22.03 2.18
CA VAL A 81 5.14 21.27 1.22
C VAL A 81 4.44 19.97 0.85
N VAL A 82 4.13 19.83 -0.44
CA VAL A 82 3.61 18.58 -1.01
C VAL A 82 4.76 17.58 -1.11
N ALA A 83 4.56 16.42 -0.48
CA ALA A 83 5.48 15.30 -0.55
C ALA A 83 4.67 14.01 -0.65
N ASP A 84 4.87 13.30 -1.76
CA ASP A 84 4.08 12.11 -2.11
C ASP A 84 4.60 10.85 -1.44
N GLN A 85 5.85 10.84 -0.98
CA GLN A 85 6.41 9.76 -0.18
C GLN A 85 7.20 10.35 0.98
N VAL A 86 6.83 9.99 2.21
CA VAL A 86 7.42 10.55 3.44
C VAL A 86 7.64 9.51 4.51
N TYR A 87 8.50 9.84 5.47
CA TYR A 87 8.48 9.23 6.78
C TYR A 87 7.69 10.09 7.76
N PHE A 88 7.00 9.45 8.69
CA PHE A 88 6.42 10.13 9.85
C PHE A 88 7.25 9.85 11.10
N TYR A 89 7.32 10.84 11.98
CA TYR A 89 8.08 10.79 13.23
C TYR A 89 7.23 11.36 14.37
N PHE A 90 7.33 10.76 15.55
CA PHE A 90 6.83 11.36 16.78
C PHE A 90 7.74 12.52 17.17
N LYS A 91 7.18 13.70 17.42
CA LYS A 91 7.98 14.89 17.76
C LYS A 91 8.71 14.76 19.10
N ARG A 92 8.09 14.08 20.07
CA ARG A 92 8.59 13.99 21.45
C ARG A 92 9.96 13.30 21.56
N ASP A 93 10.21 12.29 20.73
CA ASP A 93 11.37 11.40 20.83
C ASP A 93 12.06 11.17 19.48
N SER A 94 11.57 11.80 18.39
CA SER A 94 12.06 11.59 17.03
C SER A 94 12.09 10.11 16.63
N VAL A 95 11.19 9.29 17.17
CA VAL A 95 11.02 7.89 16.76
C VAL A 95 10.14 7.83 15.51
N ARG A 96 10.55 7.01 14.54
CA ARG A 96 9.81 6.81 13.30
C ARG A 96 8.49 6.10 13.58
N VAL A 97 7.40 6.67 13.07
CA VAL A 97 6.05 6.10 13.12
C VAL A 97 5.95 4.97 12.10
N SER A 98 5.78 3.74 12.55
CA SER A 98 5.79 2.54 11.66
C SER A 98 4.68 1.52 11.95
N ASN A 99 3.81 1.82 12.91
CA ASN A 99 2.80 0.92 13.46
C ASN A 99 1.35 1.28 13.07
N TYR A 100 1.16 2.20 12.13
CA TYR A 100 -0.16 2.60 11.63
C TYR A 100 -0.28 2.27 10.14
N ALA A 101 -1.45 1.77 9.75
CA ALA A 101 -1.79 1.44 8.37
C ALA A 101 -1.87 2.68 7.48
N ALA A 102 -2.37 3.79 8.03
CA ALA A 102 -2.48 5.06 7.34
C ALA A 102 -2.45 6.25 8.30
N ILE A 103 -2.23 7.45 7.76
CA ILE A 103 -2.18 8.71 8.49
C ILE A 103 -2.91 9.77 7.67
N SER A 104 -3.94 10.40 8.23
CA SER A 104 -4.51 11.64 7.69
C SER A 104 -3.79 12.81 8.34
N TYR A 105 -3.09 13.58 7.51
CA TYR A 105 -2.25 14.69 7.95
C TYR A 105 -2.44 15.91 7.04
N ASN A 106 -2.92 17.01 7.61
CA ASN A 106 -3.10 18.30 6.94
C ASN A 106 -3.93 18.19 5.65
N GLY A 107 -5.08 17.49 5.73
CA GLY A 107 -5.98 17.30 4.60
C GLY A 107 -5.49 16.31 3.54
N SER A 108 -4.36 15.63 3.76
CA SER A 108 -3.85 14.56 2.90
C SER A 108 -3.92 13.21 3.61
N LEU A 109 -4.29 12.15 2.87
CA LEU A 109 -4.25 10.79 3.35
C LEU A 109 -2.95 10.10 2.89
N TYR A 110 -2.28 9.43 3.82
CA TYR A 110 -1.02 8.74 3.60
C TYR A 110 -1.15 7.25 3.93
N ILE A 111 -0.82 6.36 3.00
CA ILE A 111 -0.93 4.90 3.14
C ILE A 111 0.44 4.29 3.34
N GLN A 112 0.61 3.43 4.35
CA GLN A 112 1.90 2.81 4.64
C GLN A 112 2.32 1.83 3.52
N GLN A 113 3.58 1.90 3.09
CA GLN A 113 4.11 1.00 2.06
C GLN A 113 4.01 -0.49 2.46
N ARG A 114 4.17 -0.82 3.75
CA ARG A 114 3.95 -2.18 4.26
C ARG A 114 2.51 -2.66 4.03
N LEU A 115 1.51 -1.80 4.20
CA LEU A 115 0.12 -2.13 3.93
C LEU A 115 -0.10 -2.39 2.43
N ILE A 116 0.50 -1.55 1.58
CA ILE A 116 0.47 -1.71 0.12
C ILE A 116 1.00 -3.10 -0.27
N LYS A 117 2.15 -3.51 0.26
CA LYS A 117 2.71 -4.85 0.03
C LYS A 117 1.81 -5.97 0.56
N LYS A 118 1.25 -5.80 1.76
CA LYS A 118 0.40 -6.81 2.41
C LYS A 118 -0.87 -7.11 1.61
N LEU A 119 -1.50 -6.06 1.08
CA LEU A 119 -2.76 -6.14 0.35
C LEU A 119 -2.57 -6.04 -1.16
N ALA A 120 -1.35 -6.22 -1.69
CA ALA A 120 -1.14 -6.25 -3.13
C ALA A 120 -1.90 -7.42 -3.77
N SER A 121 -2.50 -7.18 -4.94
CA SER A 121 -3.17 -8.20 -5.72
C SER A 121 -2.22 -9.37 -6.00
N LYS A 122 -2.76 -10.57 -6.26
CA LYS A 122 -1.93 -11.78 -6.50
C LYS A 122 -0.85 -11.56 -7.58
N LYS A 123 -1.20 -10.86 -8.66
CA LYS A 123 -0.26 -10.52 -9.72
C LYS A 123 0.84 -9.59 -9.21
N ASP A 124 0.52 -8.64 -8.33
CA ASP A 124 1.38 -7.55 -7.88
C ASP A 124 2.21 -7.86 -6.62
N LYS A 125 2.05 -9.03 -6.00
CA LYS A 125 2.78 -9.44 -4.78
C LYS A 125 4.31 -9.32 -4.87
N ASN A 126 4.85 -9.37 -6.08
CA ASN A 126 6.29 -9.23 -6.33
C ASN A 126 6.71 -7.77 -6.60
N GLN A 127 5.87 -6.77 -6.43
CA GLN A 127 6.27 -5.36 -6.52
C GLN A 127 6.78 -4.89 -5.15
N GLU A 128 7.97 -4.27 -5.13
CA GLU A 128 8.62 -3.88 -3.88
C GLU A 128 9.37 -2.55 -4.01
N GLY A 129 8.99 -1.57 -3.18
CA GLY A 129 9.75 -0.34 -2.97
C GLY A 129 10.86 -0.52 -1.94
N ASN A 130 11.68 0.50 -1.71
CA ASN A 130 12.83 0.39 -0.81
C ASN A 130 12.46 0.58 0.67
N ASP A 131 11.39 1.33 0.97
CA ASP A 131 11.15 1.85 2.32
C ASP A 131 9.79 1.39 2.89
N LEU A 132 9.71 0.17 3.44
CA LEU A 132 8.44 -0.39 3.95
C LEU A 132 7.76 0.44 5.06
N ASN A 133 8.53 1.25 5.79
CA ASN A 133 8.03 2.15 6.83
C ASN A 133 7.69 3.56 6.31
N SER A 134 7.83 3.81 5.02
CA SER A 134 7.37 5.06 4.40
C SER A 134 5.87 5.04 4.16
N TYR A 135 5.31 6.22 3.90
CA TYR A 135 3.91 6.39 3.56
C TYR A 135 3.77 7.15 2.25
N HIS A 136 2.79 6.73 1.44
CA HIS A 136 2.47 7.30 0.13
C HIS A 136 1.22 8.15 0.22
N ARG A 137 1.28 9.39 -0.27
CA ARG A 137 0.13 10.30 -0.31
C ARG A 137 -0.87 9.84 -1.37
N VAL A 138 -2.15 9.81 -1.02
CA VAL A 138 -3.24 9.72 -1.99
C VAL A 138 -3.24 11.01 -2.82
N ILE A 139 -2.98 10.87 -4.12
CA ILE A 139 -2.86 11.98 -5.07
C ILE A 139 -4.24 12.34 -5.64
N SER A 140 -5.03 11.33 -5.98
CA SER A 140 -6.41 11.49 -6.48
C SER A 140 -7.34 10.50 -5.78
N ASP A 141 -8.59 10.91 -5.59
CA ASP A 141 -9.63 10.19 -4.86
C ASP A 141 -10.98 10.26 -5.57
N GLY A 142 -11.91 9.35 -5.19
CA GLY A 142 -13.19 9.19 -5.85
C GLY A 142 -13.69 7.76 -5.70
N LYS A 143 -14.00 7.07 -6.80
CA LYS A 143 -14.37 5.65 -6.82
C LYS A 143 -13.29 4.72 -6.24
N PHE A 144 -12.03 5.14 -6.31
CA PHE A 144 -10.86 4.45 -5.77
C PHE A 144 -9.82 5.47 -5.31
N TRP A 145 -8.73 5.02 -4.69
CA TRP A 145 -7.56 5.87 -4.43
C TRP A 145 -6.46 5.62 -5.42
N TYR A 146 -5.84 6.71 -5.85
CA TYR A 146 -4.64 6.70 -6.66
C TYR A 146 -3.48 7.34 -5.89
N PHE A 147 -2.33 6.70 -5.94
CA PHE A 147 -1.08 7.21 -5.41
C PHE A 147 0.10 6.67 -6.21
N GLU A 148 1.28 7.22 -5.96
CA GLU A 148 2.47 6.91 -6.73
C GLU A 148 3.64 6.57 -5.83
N GLY A 149 4.58 5.78 -6.35
CA GLY A 149 5.84 5.58 -5.68
C GLY A 149 6.88 4.83 -6.50
N PRO A 150 8.13 4.78 -6.00
CA PRO A 150 9.23 4.05 -6.63
C PRO A 150 9.16 2.55 -6.30
N TYR A 151 8.88 1.72 -7.30
CA TYR A 151 8.79 0.26 -7.15
C TYR A 151 9.49 -0.48 -8.30
N ALA A 152 9.95 -1.69 -7.99
CA ALA A 152 10.44 -2.64 -8.97
C ALA A 152 9.98 -4.06 -8.64
N ASN A 153 10.21 -4.99 -9.57
CA ASN A 153 10.00 -6.40 -9.32
C ASN A 153 11.04 -6.93 -8.30
N MET A 154 10.57 -7.56 -7.23
CA MET A 154 11.35 -8.14 -6.15
C MET A 154 12.41 -9.14 -6.64
N TRP A 155 12.09 -9.96 -7.65
CA TRP A 155 13.06 -10.89 -8.23
C TRP A 155 14.15 -10.17 -9.01
N SER A 156 13.81 -9.12 -9.75
CA SER A 156 14.80 -8.28 -10.42
C SER A 156 15.72 -7.59 -9.41
N LYS A 157 15.17 -7.09 -8.29
CA LYS A 157 15.96 -6.54 -7.18
C LYS A 157 16.86 -7.60 -6.54
N ALA A 158 16.32 -8.77 -6.22
CA ALA A 158 17.07 -9.87 -5.62
C ALA A 158 18.23 -10.34 -6.52
N PHE A 159 17.99 -10.45 -7.84
CA PHE A 159 19.02 -10.76 -8.81
C PHE A 159 20.11 -9.68 -8.84
N ALA A 160 19.72 -8.40 -8.89
CA ALA A 160 20.68 -7.30 -8.87
C ALA A 160 21.52 -7.28 -7.58
N TYR A 161 20.92 -7.46 -6.40
CA TYR A 161 21.67 -7.57 -5.15
C TYR A 161 22.57 -8.82 -5.13
N GLY A 162 22.13 -9.92 -5.75
CA GLY A 162 22.88 -11.17 -5.86
C GLY A 162 24.14 -11.08 -6.72
N THR A 163 24.30 -10.03 -7.52
CA THR A 163 25.55 -9.77 -8.29
C THR A 163 26.74 -9.38 -7.40
N GLY A 164 26.52 -9.15 -6.10
CA GLY A 164 27.56 -9.01 -5.09
C GLY A 164 28.17 -7.60 -4.98
N GLY A 165 28.60 -7.26 -3.76
CA GLY A 165 29.33 -6.03 -3.46
C GLY A 165 28.52 -4.73 -3.58
N ALA A 166 29.25 -3.61 -3.55
CA ALA A 166 28.65 -2.27 -3.67
C ALA A 166 27.93 -2.06 -5.01
N VAL A 167 28.39 -2.73 -6.08
CA VAL A 167 27.77 -2.66 -7.42
C VAL A 167 26.36 -3.23 -7.39
N GLY A 168 26.15 -4.41 -6.81
CA GLY A 168 24.81 -5.00 -6.68
C GLY A 168 23.84 -4.14 -5.87
N MET A 169 24.33 -3.45 -4.82
CA MET A 169 23.51 -2.51 -4.03
C MET A 169 23.09 -1.27 -4.84
N VAL A 170 23.99 -0.69 -5.63
CA VAL A 170 23.70 0.47 -6.48
C VAL A 170 22.74 0.09 -7.60
N VAL A 171 22.94 -1.05 -8.26
CA VAL A 171 22.03 -1.49 -9.33
C VAL A 171 20.65 -1.79 -8.76
N GLY A 172 20.56 -2.58 -7.68
CA GLY A 172 19.28 -2.98 -7.08
C GLY A 172 18.44 -1.80 -6.58
N SER A 173 19.07 -0.75 -6.04
CA SER A 173 18.38 0.46 -5.57
C SER A 173 17.87 1.34 -6.72
N ASN A 174 18.53 1.33 -7.88
CA ASN A 174 18.18 2.11 -9.06
C ASN A 174 17.16 1.44 -10.01
N LEU A 175 16.73 0.21 -9.71
CA LEU A 175 15.71 -0.48 -10.51
C LEU A 175 14.30 0.08 -10.32
N ASN A 176 14.06 0.81 -9.23
CA ASN A 176 12.75 1.35 -8.94
C ASN A 176 12.36 2.40 -9.98
N LYS A 177 11.21 2.19 -10.61
CA LYS A 177 10.56 3.18 -11.47
C LYS A 177 9.34 3.74 -10.75
N LEU A 178 9.02 5.00 -11.02
CA LEU A 178 7.77 5.60 -10.55
C LEU A 178 6.60 4.84 -11.19
N LYS A 179 5.71 4.30 -10.36
CA LYS A 179 4.51 3.56 -10.80
C LYS A 179 3.28 4.13 -10.12
N GLY A 180 2.17 4.13 -10.87
CA GLY A 180 0.84 4.37 -10.33
C GLY A 180 0.33 3.15 -9.57
N ILE A 181 -0.37 3.38 -8.47
CA ILE A 181 -0.97 2.36 -7.62
C ILE A 181 -2.41 2.74 -7.37
N VAL A 182 -3.29 1.76 -7.51
CA VAL A 182 -4.73 1.92 -7.30
C VAL A 182 -5.18 1.01 -6.18
N PHE A 183 -5.91 1.58 -5.23
CA PHE A 183 -6.61 0.81 -4.22
C PHE A 183 -8.02 0.47 -4.70
N ASN A 184 -8.27 -0.80 -5.04
CA ASN A 184 -9.59 -1.29 -5.36
C ASN A 184 -10.32 -1.62 -4.06
N VAL A 185 -11.37 -0.85 -3.74
CA VAL A 185 -12.03 -0.97 -2.43
C VAL A 185 -12.91 -2.21 -2.33
N GLU A 186 -13.56 -2.62 -3.43
CA GLU A 186 -14.39 -3.83 -3.47
C GLU A 186 -13.55 -5.07 -3.18
N LYS A 187 -12.40 -5.17 -3.84
CA LYS A 187 -11.46 -6.29 -3.69
C LYS A 187 -10.54 -6.14 -2.48
N LYS A 188 -10.54 -4.98 -1.81
CA LYS A 188 -9.65 -4.62 -0.70
C LYS A 188 -8.18 -4.89 -1.01
N GLU A 189 -7.76 -4.56 -2.23
CA GLU A 189 -6.40 -4.83 -2.71
C GLU A 189 -5.78 -3.63 -3.43
N PHE A 190 -4.44 -3.63 -3.48
CA PHE A 190 -3.66 -2.68 -4.25
C PHE A 190 -3.20 -3.29 -5.57
N ASN A 191 -3.43 -2.57 -6.65
CA ASN A 191 -3.02 -2.93 -8.00
C ASN A 191 -1.97 -1.94 -8.51
N PHE A 192 -0.91 -2.45 -9.12
CA PHE A 192 0.13 -1.61 -9.70
C PHE A 192 -0.09 -1.47 -11.20
N ILE A 193 -0.01 -0.23 -11.69
CA ILE A 193 -0.03 0.08 -13.12
C ILE A 193 1.39 -0.09 -13.62
N ARG A 194 1.65 -1.23 -14.28
CA ARG A 194 3.02 -1.63 -14.67
C ARG A 194 3.39 -1.21 -16.07
N ASP A 195 2.40 -1.14 -16.94
CA ASP A 195 2.48 -1.01 -18.38
C ASP A 195 1.15 -0.47 -18.92
N CYS A 196 1.11 -0.20 -20.22
CA CYS A 196 -0.08 0.34 -20.89
C CYS A 196 -1.28 -0.63 -20.84
N GLU A 197 -1.05 -1.93 -20.98
CA GLU A 197 -2.11 -2.95 -20.87
C GLU A 197 -2.74 -2.95 -19.46
N GLY A 198 -1.91 -2.88 -18.41
CA GLY A 198 -2.38 -2.77 -17.04
C GLY A 198 -3.24 -1.52 -16.79
N LEU A 199 -2.90 -0.40 -17.44
CA LEU A 199 -3.74 0.81 -17.41
C LEU A 199 -5.07 0.59 -18.15
N ASN A 200 -5.06 0.00 -19.34
CA ASN A 200 -6.27 -0.27 -20.11
C ASN A 200 -7.24 -1.23 -19.40
N LEU A 201 -6.73 -2.22 -18.66
CA LEU A 201 -7.56 -3.09 -17.82
C LEU A 201 -8.28 -2.31 -16.72
N LEU A 202 -7.60 -1.34 -16.10
CA LEU A 202 -8.20 -0.47 -15.10
C LEU A 202 -9.24 0.47 -15.73
N ILE A 203 -8.92 1.09 -16.87
CA ILE A 203 -9.84 1.95 -17.60
C ILE A 203 -11.14 1.19 -17.93
N GLU A 204 -11.02 -0.04 -18.42
CA GLU A 204 -12.15 -0.91 -18.74
C GLU A 204 -12.96 -1.30 -17.50
N GLU A 205 -12.31 -1.63 -16.37
CA GLU A 205 -12.98 -1.90 -15.09
C GLU A 205 -13.88 -0.74 -14.67
N TYR A 206 -13.48 0.50 -14.95
CA TYR A 206 -14.25 1.72 -14.67
C TYR A 206 -15.00 2.30 -15.88
N LYS A 207 -15.23 1.49 -16.93
CA LYS A 207 -16.03 1.82 -18.13
C LYS A 207 -15.53 3.04 -18.92
N GLY A 208 -14.23 3.31 -18.87
CA GLY A 208 -13.58 4.35 -19.67
C GLY A 208 -13.19 3.88 -21.07
N THR A 209 -12.70 4.82 -21.88
CA THR A 209 -12.20 4.55 -23.25
C THR A 209 -10.74 4.15 -23.20
N LYS A 210 -10.42 2.94 -23.69
CA LYS A 210 -9.05 2.44 -23.78
C LYS A 210 -8.18 3.38 -24.61
N ILE A 211 -6.91 3.47 -24.24
CA ILE A 211 -5.89 4.19 -25.00
C ILE A 211 -5.14 3.22 -25.93
N GLU A 212 -4.58 3.77 -26.99
CA GLU A 212 -3.67 3.01 -27.85
C GLU A 212 -2.33 2.80 -27.14
N CYS A 213 -1.84 1.56 -27.13
CA CYS A 213 -0.56 1.20 -26.55
C CYS A 213 0.49 1.08 -27.67
N SER A 214 1.16 2.18 -28.00
CA SER A 214 2.31 2.14 -28.92
C SER A 214 3.53 1.47 -28.29
N ASP A 215 3.73 1.71 -26.99
CA ASP A 215 4.83 1.19 -26.20
C ASP A 215 4.34 0.33 -25.04
N LYS A 216 5.21 -0.58 -24.58
CA LYS A 216 4.93 -1.40 -23.40
C LYS A 216 4.95 -0.56 -22.13
N GLU A 217 5.92 0.34 -21.98
CA GLU A 217 6.00 1.22 -20.81
C GLU A 217 5.04 2.40 -20.98
N VAL A 218 4.23 2.67 -19.94
CA VAL A 218 3.35 3.83 -19.91
C VAL A 218 3.95 4.92 -19.03
N GLY A 219 4.07 6.13 -19.56
CA GLY A 219 4.57 7.28 -18.82
C GLY A 219 3.60 7.71 -17.71
N ILE A 220 4.13 8.16 -16.57
CA ILE A 220 3.28 8.51 -15.41
C ILE A 220 2.28 9.63 -15.70
N LEU A 221 2.60 10.56 -16.61
CA LEU A 221 1.69 11.63 -17.02
C LEU A 221 0.46 11.07 -17.75
N VAL A 222 0.67 10.09 -18.63
CA VAL A 222 -0.42 9.39 -19.33
C VAL A 222 -1.28 8.60 -18.33
N VAL A 223 -0.66 7.99 -17.31
CA VAL A 223 -1.38 7.34 -16.22
C VAL A 223 -2.29 8.34 -15.50
N ARG A 224 -1.75 9.46 -15.01
CA ARG A 224 -2.51 10.49 -14.30
C ARG A 224 -3.70 11.01 -15.11
N GLU A 225 -3.46 11.36 -16.37
CA GLU A 225 -4.52 11.88 -17.25
C GLU A 225 -5.68 10.89 -17.39
N ASN A 226 -5.40 9.60 -17.54
CA ASN A 226 -6.44 8.59 -17.68
C ASN A 226 -7.10 8.21 -16.36
N ILE A 227 -6.36 8.26 -15.23
CA ILE A 227 -6.94 8.10 -13.90
C ILE A 227 -7.98 9.21 -13.63
N ASP A 228 -7.65 10.46 -13.94
CA ASP A 228 -8.56 11.59 -13.70
C ASP A 228 -9.88 11.48 -14.47
N LYS A 229 -9.88 10.78 -15.62
CA LYS A 229 -11.08 10.51 -16.43
C LYS A 229 -12.00 9.46 -15.81
N ILE A 230 -11.46 8.49 -15.06
CA ILE A 230 -12.20 7.33 -14.57
C ILE A 230 -12.44 7.32 -13.05
N ILE A 231 -11.70 8.13 -12.29
CA ILE A 231 -11.74 8.10 -10.82
C ILE A 231 -13.00 8.75 -10.24
N LYS A 232 -13.65 9.65 -10.97
CA LYS A 232 -14.85 10.38 -10.51
C LYS A 232 -16.11 9.56 -10.69
#